data_AF-A0A7C1FW21-F1
#
_entry.id   AF-A0A7C1FW21-F1
#
_cell.length_a   1.000
_cell.length_b   1.000
_cell.length_c   1.000
_cell.angle_alpha   90.00
_cell.angle_beta   90.00
_cell.angle_gamma   90.00
#
_symmetry.space_group_name_H-M   'P 1'
#
loop_
_entity.id
_entity.type
_entity.pdbx_description
1 polymer ?
#
loop_
_entity_poly.entity_id
_entity_poly.type
_entity_poly.pdbx_seq_one_letter_code
_entity_poly.pdbx_strand_id
1 'polypeptide(L)'
;MVPCNTCPLPDPALGRMIAPFWDDLYPPGGGGIYYSRTGSAPNRVFTVEWRNIEHFPGTASGVTFEVQLEETTNEIYVLYQDTSFGSGEDDGASASVGIQNGSIAFQYSCNEAVLYPALNIHWFRPSQVTPTPTRTPSPTPTATPTPGNPYLYLPLILRGP
;
A
#
# COMPACT_ATOMS: atom_id res chain seq x y z
N MET A 1 -16.88 23.58 8.15
CA MET A 1 -17.04 22.13 8.32
C MET A 1 -15.68 21.55 7.95
N VAL A 2 -14.87 21.16 8.93
CA VAL A 2 -13.69 20.33 8.65
C VAL A 2 -14.27 19.03 8.08
N PRO A 3 -13.79 18.52 6.93
CA PRO A 3 -14.30 17.25 6.44
C PRO A 3 -13.96 16.20 7.49
N CYS A 4 -14.99 15.63 8.14
CA CYS A 4 -14.85 14.34 8.81
C CYS A 4 -14.26 13.37 7.77
N ASN A 5 -13.35 12.52 8.21
CA ASN A 5 -12.70 11.50 7.39
C ASN A 5 -13.70 10.86 6.38
N THR A 6 -13.57 11.21 5.09
CA THR A 6 -14.54 10.74 4.10
C THR A 6 -14.25 9.29 3.76
N CYS A 7 -15.29 8.47 3.91
CA CYS A 7 -15.22 7.03 3.80
C CYS A 7 -16.45 6.53 3.03
N PRO A 8 -16.29 5.71 1.96
CA PRO A 8 -15.04 5.20 1.39
C PRO A 8 -14.32 6.20 0.46
N LEU A 9 -13.07 5.91 0.10
CA LEU A 9 -12.34 6.58 -0.99
C LEU A 9 -12.68 5.92 -2.35
N PRO A 10 -12.66 6.66 -3.48
CA PRO A 10 -12.24 8.05 -3.62
C PRO A 10 -13.33 9.06 -3.26
N ASP A 11 -12.91 10.22 -2.78
CA ASP A 11 -13.71 11.44 -2.74
C ASP A 11 -13.31 12.34 -3.93
N PRO A 12 -14.20 12.53 -4.93
CA PRO A 12 -13.92 13.39 -6.08
C PRO A 12 -13.60 14.84 -5.74
N ALA A 13 -14.03 15.35 -4.58
CA ALA A 13 -13.77 16.72 -4.16
C ALA A 13 -12.32 16.95 -3.67
N LEU A 14 -11.60 15.89 -3.29
CA LEU A 14 -10.26 15.99 -2.70
C LEU A 14 -9.12 15.81 -3.71
N GLY A 15 -9.41 15.26 -4.90
CA GLY A 15 -8.41 15.07 -5.94
C GLY A 15 -7.30 14.08 -5.53
N ARG A 16 -6.03 14.48 -5.72
CA ARG A 16 -4.87 13.62 -5.40
C ARG A 16 -4.55 13.73 -3.92
N MET A 17 -4.60 12.61 -3.22
CA MET A 17 -4.38 12.56 -1.78
C MET A 17 -3.69 11.27 -1.37
N ILE A 18 -2.79 11.39 -0.38
CA ILE A 18 -2.30 10.28 0.44
C ILE A 18 -2.94 10.49 1.81
N ALA A 19 -3.70 9.49 2.26
CA ALA A 19 -4.38 9.46 3.53
C ALA A 19 -3.69 8.40 4.40
N PRO A 20 -2.60 8.74 5.12
CA PRO A 20 -1.89 7.78 5.97
C PRO A 20 -2.67 7.45 7.24
N PHE A 21 -3.40 8.41 7.79
CA PHE A 21 -4.28 8.23 8.95
C PHE A 21 -5.27 9.39 8.91
N TRP A 22 -6.14 9.41 7.88
CA TRP A 22 -7.01 10.57 7.70
C TRP A 22 -8.15 10.52 8.71
N ASP A 23 -8.04 11.37 9.71
CA ASP A 23 -8.99 11.58 10.79
C ASP A 23 -8.84 13.00 11.37
N ASP A 24 -9.57 13.32 12.45
CA ASP A 24 -9.53 14.62 13.14
C ASP A 24 -8.30 14.75 14.06
N LEU A 25 -7.09 14.64 13.49
CA LEU A 25 -5.84 14.81 14.22
C LEU A 25 -5.68 16.25 14.74
N TYR A 26 -5.25 16.39 15.99
CA TYR A 26 -5.32 17.62 16.76
C TYR A 26 -3.97 18.04 17.36
N PRO A 27 -3.06 18.65 16.55
CA PRO A 27 -1.79 19.19 17.04
C PRO A 27 -1.88 20.13 18.27
N PRO A 28 -2.94 20.94 18.46
CA PRO A 28 -3.06 21.76 19.66
C PRO A 28 -3.24 20.96 20.97
N GLY A 29 -3.66 19.69 20.90
CA GLY A 29 -3.71 18.77 22.06
C GLY A 29 -2.32 18.27 22.43
N GLY A 30 -1.54 17.85 21.43
CA GLY A 30 -0.18 17.38 21.62
C GLY A 30 0.49 16.90 20.33
N GLY A 31 1.81 16.70 20.40
CA GLY A 31 2.61 16.21 19.28
C GLY A 31 2.98 17.27 18.24
N GLY A 32 3.33 16.80 17.05
CA GLY A 32 3.71 17.68 15.95
C GLY A 32 3.83 16.98 14.61
N ILE A 33 3.86 17.79 13.55
CA ILE A 33 4.09 17.34 12.17
C ILE A 33 5.45 17.87 11.74
N TYR A 34 6.30 16.96 11.27
CA TYR A 34 7.66 17.21 10.85
C TYR A 34 7.84 16.78 9.41
N TYR A 35 8.81 17.36 8.72
CA TYR A 35 9.20 16.88 7.41
C TYR A 35 10.71 16.95 7.26
N SER A 36 11.24 16.08 6.41
CA SER A 36 12.65 16.08 6.05
C SER A 36 12.84 15.64 4.62
N ARG A 37 14.01 15.97 4.07
CA ARG A 37 14.48 15.41 2.82
C ARG A 37 15.86 14.84 3.03
N THR A 38 16.03 13.56 2.71
CA THR A 38 17.32 12.87 2.79
C THR A 38 17.80 12.49 1.39
N GLY A 39 19.07 12.10 1.29
CA GLY A 39 19.71 11.75 0.02
C GLY A 39 20.01 12.94 -0.89
N SER A 40 20.49 12.62 -2.09
CA SER A 40 20.82 13.57 -3.15
C SER A 40 20.13 13.16 -4.44
N ALA A 41 19.82 14.13 -5.31
CA ALA A 41 19.20 13.83 -6.58
C ALA A 41 20.08 12.86 -7.39
N PRO A 42 19.50 11.86 -8.08
CA PRO A 42 18.05 11.61 -8.24
C PRO A 42 17.42 10.71 -7.16
N ASN A 43 18.15 10.33 -6.10
CA ASN A 43 17.72 9.36 -5.08
C ASN A 43 17.35 10.05 -3.75
N ARG A 44 16.43 11.01 -3.81
CA ARG A 44 15.94 11.70 -2.61
C ARG A 44 14.75 10.95 -2.01
N VAL A 45 14.63 11.02 -0.69
CA VAL A 45 13.41 10.61 0.03
C VAL A 45 12.84 11.85 0.72
N PHE A 46 11.56 12.13 0.49
CA PHE A 46 10.81 13.14 1.23
C PHE A 46 9.94 12.45 2.27
N THR A 47 10.16 12.78 3.54
CA THR A 47 9.43 12.19 4.66
C THR A 47 8.56 13.25 5.31
N VAL A 48 7.29 12.91 5.59
CA VAL A 48 6.40 13.68 6.47
C VAL A 48 6.03 12.78 7.63
N GLU A 49 6.31 13.22 8.85
CA GLU A 49 6.09 12.46 10.08
C GLU A 49 5.07 13.20 10.95
N TRP A 50 4.10 12.45 11.45
CA TRP A 50 3.23 12.85 12.54
C TRP A 50 3.74 12.15 13.79
N ARG A 51 4.21 12.92 14.78
CA ARG A 51 4.83 12.38 15.98
C ARG A 51 4.01 12.71 17.20
N ASN A 52 3.57 11.67 17.90
CA ASN A 52 2.76 11.75 19.11
C ASN A 52 1.55 12.69 18.93
N ILE A 53 0.92 12.67 17.75
CA ILE A 53 -0.18 13.59 17.44
C ILE A 53 -1.48 13.05 18.05
N GLU A 54 -2.17 13.89 18.80
CA GLU A 54 -3.42 13.51 19.46
C GLU A 54 -4.60 13.54 18.49
N HIS A 55 -5.71 12.91 18.90
CA HIS A 55 -6.99 13.03 18.20
C HIS A 55 -7.83 14.15 18.84
N PHE A 56 -8.65 14.86 18.07
CA PHE A 56 -9.55 15.89 18.59
C PHE A 56 -10.57 15.29 19.59
N PRO A 57 -10.94 16.00 20.68
CA PRO A 57 -10.49 17.33 21.10
C PRO A 57 -9.21 17.36 21.95
N GLY A 58 -8.46 16.26 21.95
CA GLY A 58 -7.34 15.96 22.83
C GLY A 58 -7.53 14.56 23.41
N THR A 59 -6.45 13.79 23.45
CA THR A 59 -6.45 12.40 23.91
C THR A 59 -5.34 12.17 24.94
N ALA A 60 -5.37 11.03 25.62
CA ALA A 60 -4.36 10.73 26.66
C ALA A 60 -2.97 10.43 26.06
N SER A 61 -2.94 9.94 24.81
CA SER A 61 -1.74 9.69 24.02
C SER A 61 -1.97 10.16 22.58
N GLY A 62 -0.91 10.17 21.78
CA GLY A 62 -0.97 10.47 20.36
C GLY A 62 -0.30 9.41 19.50
N VAL A 63 -0.75 9.27 18.27
CA VAL A 63 -0.20 8.31 17.30
C VAL A 63 1.10 8.82 16.69
N THR A 64 1.95 7.90 16.23
CA THR A 64 3.18 8.22 15.52
C THR A 64 3.31 7.41 14.24
N PHE A 65 3.37 8.09 13.10
CA PHE A 65 3.51 7.48 11.79
C PHE A 65 4.15 8.44 10.79
N GLU A 66 4.65 7.91 9.68
CA GLU A 66 5.24 8.71 8.62
C GLU A 66 4.88 8.24 7.23
N VAL A 67 4.89 9.18 6.28
CA VAL A 67 4.86 8.94 4.84
C VAL A 67 6.26 9.17 4.28
N GLN A 68 6.78 8.23 3.52
CA GLN A 68 8.01 8.41 2.74
C GLN A 68 7.71 8.34 1.24
N LEU A 69 8.22 9.32 0.49
CA LEU A 69 8.13 9.40 -0.97
C LEU A 69 9.53 9.25 -1.57
N GLU A 70 9.75 8.20 -2.35
CA GLU A 70 11.01 7.96 -3.04
C GLU A 70 11.03 8.58 -4.44
N GLU A 71 12.02 9.43 -4.72
CA GLU A 71 12.12 10.14 -6.01
C GLU A 71 12.35 9.21 -7.20
N THR A 72 13.28 8.26 -7.08
CA THR A 72 13.70 7.41 -8.20
C THR A 72 12.61 6.41 -8.59
N THR A 73 12.06 5.72 -7.59
CA THR A 73 11.12 4.60 -7.76
C THR A 73 9.67 5.10 -7.88
N ASN A 74 9.38 6.30 -7.37
CA ASN A 74 8.01 6.80 -7.15
C ASN A 74 7.18 5.89 -6.23
N GLU A 75 7.86 5.16 -5.34
CA GLU A 75 7.23 4.35 -4.31
C GLU A 75 6.81 5.22 -3.12
N ILE A 76 5.72 4.80 -2.47
CA ILE A 76 5.13 5.48 -1.32
C ILE A 76 5.05 4.47 -0.19
N TYR A 77 5.61 4.83 0.95
CA TYR A 77 5.57 4.04 2.18
C TYR A 77 4.79 4.80 3.25
N VAL A 78 3.96 4.10 3.99
CA VAL A 78 3.37 4.59 5.25
C VAL A 78 3.78 3.63 6.36
N LEU A 79 4.50 4.16 7.34
CA LEU A 79 5.12 3.41 8.42
C LEU A 79 4.50 3.86 9.75
N TYR A 80 3.96 2.91 10.50
CA TYR A 80 3.33 3.18 11.80
C TYR A 80 4.25 2.75 12.93
N GLN A 81 4.59 3.68 13.83
CA GLN A 81 5.29 3.37 15.07
C GLN A 81 4.30 3.17 16.22
N ASP A 82 3.26 4.00 16.29
CA ASP A 82 2.20 3.93 17.29
C ASP A 82 0.85 4.31 16.64
N THR A 83 -0.19 3.57 16.96
CA THR A 83 -1.55 3.69 16.41
C THR A 83 -2.63 3.86 17.48
N SER A 84 -2.24 3.97 18.76
CA SER A 84 -3.18 4.16 19.87
C SER A 84 -3.17 5.61 20.36
N PHE A 85 -4.35 6.21 20.42
CA PHE A 85 -4.62 7.44 21.15
C PHE A 85 -4.95 7.16 22.63
N GLY A 86 -5.24 5.91 22.97
CA GLY A 86 -5.81 5.49 24.24
C GLY A 86 -7.33 5.74 24.30
N SER A 87 -8.02 5.70 23.16
CA SER A 87 -9.44 6.00 23.01
C SER A 87 -10.14 5.07 22.01
N GLY A 88 -11.37 5.40 21.60
CA GLY A 88 -12.16 4.55 20.70
C GLY A 88 -11.66 4.57 19.24
N GLU A 89 -10.84 5.55 18.91
CA GLU A 89 -10.26 5.83 17.59
C GLU A 89 -8.94 5.07 17.35
N ASP A 90 -8.50 4.29 18.34
CA ASP A 90 -7.31 3.46 18.29
C ASP A 90 -7.28 2.57 17.04
N ASP A 91 -6.07 2.34 16.52
CA ASP A 91 -5.81 1.43 15.40
C ASP A 91 -6.54 1.82 14.10
N GLY A 92 -6.98 3.08 14.00
CA GLY A 92 -7.67 3.61 12.84
C GLY A 92 -9.16 3.25 12.80
N ALA A 93 -9.77 2.96 13.95
CA ALA A 93 -11.20 2.63 14.06
C ALA A 93 -12.14 3.67 13.44
N SER A 94 -11.71 4.92 13.36
CA SER A 94 -12.39 6.03 12.67
C SER A 94 -11.56 6.63 11.54
N ALA A 95 -10.46 6.01 11.12
CA ALA A 95 -9.60 6.59 10.10
C ALA A 95 -9.95 6.08 8.69
N SER A 96 -9.70 6.94 7.69
CA SER A 96 -9.60 6.51 6.30
C SER A 96 -8.12 6.40 5.91
N VAL A 97 -7.71 5.22 5.41
CA VAL A 97 -6.32 4.98 4.97
C VAL A 97 -6.29 4.58 3.51
N GLY A 98 -5.48 5.26 2.72
CA GLY A 98 -5.35 4.95 1.30
C GLY A 98 -4.69 6.05 0.47
N ILE A 99 -4.68 5.84 -0.84
CA ILE A 99 -4.28 6.86 -1.81
C ILE A 99 -5.36 7.01 -2.88
N GLN A 100 -5.52 8.22 -3.42
CA GLN A 100 -6.50 8.48 -4.47
C GLN A 100 -6.03 9.55 -5.46
N ASN A 101 -6.70 9.60 -6.61
CA ASN A 101 -6.55 10.67 -7.61
C ASN A 101 -7.85 11.47 -7.87
N GLY A 102 -8.90 11.25 -7.08
CA GLY A 102 -10.22 11.86 -7.23
C GLY A 102 -11.18 11.08 -8.14
N SER A 103 -10.71 10.01 -8.80
CA SER A 103 -11.56 9.12 -9.60
C SER A 103 -11.35 7.64 -9.29
N ILE A 104 -10.13 7.28 -8.88
CA ILE A 104 -9.74 5.94 -8.46
C ILE A 104 -9.01 6.07 -7.12
N ALA A 105 -9.23 5.09 -6.23
CA ALA A 105 -8.51 4.96 -4.98
C ALA A 105 -7.98 3.54 -4.79
N PHE A 106 -6.87 3.44 -4.05
CA PHE A 106 -6.45 2.22 -3.37
C PHE A 106 -6.66 2.45 -1.89
N GLN A 107 -7.84 2.06 -1.39
CA GLN A 107 -8.19 2.15 0.02
C GLN A 107 -7.65 0.91 0.74
N TYR A 108 -6.92 1.15 1.84
CA TYR A 108 -6.45 0.10 2.74
C TYR A 108 -7.49 -0.22 3.81
N SER A 109 -8.02 0.82 4.47
CA SER A 109 -9.06 0.69 5.50
C SER A 109 -10.00 1.89 5.52
N CYS A 110 -11.18 1.68 6.11
CA CYS A 110 -12.26 2.64 6.20
C CYS A 110 -13.04 2.47 7.51
N ASN A 111 -12.77 3.30 8.52
CA ASN A 111 -13.38 3.17 9.86
C ASN A 111 -13.24 1.74 10.42
N GLU A 112 -12.03 1.20 10.36
CA GLU A 112 -11.71 -0.16 10.76
C GLU A 112 -10.41 -0.18 11.57
N ALA A 113 -10.46 -0.74 12.78
CA ALA A 113 -9.34 -0.88 13.70
C ALA A 113 -8.37 -1.98 13.24
N VAL A 114 -7.61 -1.70 12.18
CA VAL A 114 -6.72 -2.67 11.51
C VAL A 114 -5.27 -2.20 11.42
N LEU A 115 -4.97 -0.97 11.86
CA LEU A 115 -3.61 -0.49 11.97
C LEU A 115 -2.96 -1.04 13.24
N TYR A 116 -1.64 -1.21 13.23
CA TYR A 116 -0.90 -1.67 14.40
C TYR A 116 0.55 -1.21 14.33
N PRO A 117 1.28 -1.15 15.46
CA PRO A 117 2.69 -0.78 15.48
C PRO A 117 3.55 -1.66 14.55
N ALA A 118 4.52 -1.05 13.89
CA ALA A 118 5.40 -1.64 12.88
C ALA A 118 4.72 -2.10 11.58
N LEU A 119 3.45 -1.75 11.35
CA LEU A 119 2.83 -1.91 10.04
C LEU A 119 3.53 -1.02 9.00
N ASN A 120 3.73 -1.57 7.79
CA ASN A 120 4.22 -0.86 6.62
C ASN A 120 3.22 -1.06 5.47
N ILE A 121 2.58 0.01 5.02
CA ILE A 121 1.77 0.01 3.81
C ILE A 121 2.62 0.59 2.68
N HIS A 122 2.79 -0.21 1.62
CA HIS A 122 3.65 0.13 0.49
C HIS A 122 2.85 0.16 -0.81
N TRP A 123 2.79 1.33 -1.46
CA TRP A 123 2.28 1.47 -2.81
C TRP A 123 3.42 1.59 -3.79
N PHE A 124 3.48 0.64 -4.72
CA PHE A 124 4.45 0.59 -5.79
C PHE A 124 3.75 0.40 -7.13
N ARG A 125 4.47 0.76 -8.20
CA ARG A 125 4.06 0.39 -9.55
C ARG A 125 4.63 -0.99 -9.84
N PRO A 126 3.82 -2.02 -10.11
CA PRO A 126 4.35 -3.31 -10.51
C PRO A 126 5.18 -3.12 -11.78
N SER A 127 6.36 -3.74 -11.82
CA SER A 127 7.19 -3.77 -13.02
C SER A 127 6.35 -4.30 -14.19
N GLN A 128 6.27 -3.53 -15.28
CA GLN A 128 5.70 -4.02 -16.52
C GLN A 128 6.57 -5.17 -17.02
N VAL A 129 6.20 -6.42 -16.72
CA VAL A 129 6.72 -7.57 -17.44
C VAL A 129 6.28 -7.41 -18.88
N THR A 130 7.21 -6.99 -19.74
CA THR A 130 6.98 -7.10 -21.18
C THR A 130 7.04 -8.59 -21.49
N PRO A 131 5.98 -9.22 -22.01
CA PRO A 131 6.08 -10.60 -22.45
C PRO A 131 7.15 -10.64 -23.55
N THR A 132 8.33 -11.17 -23.23
CA THR A 132 9.31 -11.51 -24.26
C THR A 132 8.63 -12.55 -25.14
N PRO A 133 8.44 -12.32 -26.45
CA PRO A 133 7.91 -13.34 -27.33
C PRO A 133 8.87 -14.53 -27.30
N THR A 134 8.50 -15.60 -26.62
CA THR A 134 9.21 -16.86 -26.69
C THR A 134 9.07 -17.35 -28.12
N ARG A 135 10.18 -17.43 -28.88
CA ARG A 135 10.17 -18.10 -30.18
C ARG A 135 9.74 -19.54 -29.95
N THR A 136 8.52 -19.89 -30.32
CA THR A 136 8.10 -21.29 -30.41
C THR A 136 8.97 -21.94 -31.49
N PRO A 137 9.78 -22.97 -31.18
CA PRO A 137 10.44 -23.72 -32.23
C PRO A 137 9.35 -24.35 -33.10
N SER A 138 9.30 -23.95 -34.38
CA SER A 138 8.44 -24.61 -35.36
C SER A 138 8.89 -26.07 -35.45
N PRO A 139 7.99 -27.06 -35.33
CA PRO A 139 8.37 -28.45 -35.49
C PRO A 139 8.85 -28.66 -36.93
N THR A 140 10.13 -28.96 -37.10
CA THR A 140 10.65 -29.54 -38.35
C THR A 140 10.01 -30.93 -38.49
N PRO A 141 9.29 -31.24 -39.59
CA PRO A 141 8.75 -32.57 -39.78
C PRO A 141 9.91 -33.57 -39.99
N THR A 142 10.22 -34.35 -38.96
CA THR A 142 11.12 -35.50 -39.07
C THR A 142 10.32 -36.68 -39.61
N ALA A 143 10.68 -37.17 -40.80
CA ALA A 143 10.07 -38.36 -41.38
C ALA A 143 10.32 -39.58 -40.48
N THR A 144 9.24 -40.18 -39.98
CA THR A 144 9.26 -41.38 -39.14
C THR A 144 9.20 -42.65 -39.99
N PRO A 145 10.14 -43.60 -39.84
CA PRO A 145 9.87 -45.00 -40.17
C PRO A 145 9.27 -45.73 -38.96
N THR A 146 8.02 -46.19 -39.08
CA THR A 146 7.33 -47.20 -38.23
C THR A 146 7.82 -48.61 -38.68
N PRO A 147 7.83 -49.72 -37.88
CA PRO A 147 6.84 -50.07 -36.84
C PRO A 147 7.30 -50.89 -35.60
N GLY A 148 6.47 -50.91 -34.55
CA GLY A 148 6.56 -51.86 -33.43
C GLY A 148 5.59 -51.55 -32.28
N ASN A 149 4.62 -52.44 -32.07
CA ASN A 149 3.42 -52.34 -31.22
C ASN A 149 3.73 -52.53 -29.69
N PRO A 150 2.77 -52.43 -28.75
CA PRO A 150 2.61 -51.31 -27.82
C PRO A 150 2.66 -51.77 -26.35
N TYR A 151 3.56 -51.22 -25.54
CA TYR A 151 3.62 -51.61 -24.14
C TYR A 151 3.85 -50.42 -23.21
N LEU A 152 2.87 -50.28 -22.30
CA LEU A 152 2.93 -49.72 -20.96
C LEU A 152 2.61 -48.22 -20.74
N TYR A 153 1.38 -48.05 -20.24
CA TYR A 153 0.95 -47.25 -19.07
C TYR A 153 0.91 -45.71 -19.13
N LEU A 154 -0.31 -45.19 -19.26
CA LEU A 154 -0.80 -44.06 -18.48
C LEU A 154 -1.11 -44.57 -17.05
N PRO A 155 -0.91 -43.80 -15.96
CA PRO A 155 -1.82 -42.68 -15.70
C PRO A 155 -1.20 -41.44 -15.03
N LEU A 156 -1.84 -40.31 -15.34
CA LEU A 156 -2.34 -39.27 -14.42
C LEU A 156 -1.42 -38.81 -13.27
N ILE A 157 -0.90 -37.58 -13.40
CA ILE A 157 -0.48 -36.78 -12.25
C ILE A 157 -1.33 -35.50 -12.22
N LEU A 158 -2.38 -35.53 -11.38
CA LEU A 158 -2.87 -34.36 -10.67
C LEU A 158 -1.93 -34.15 -9.48
N ARG A 159 -1.35 -32.95 -9.31
CA ARG A 159 -1.07 -32.36 -7.99
C ARG A 159 -0.90 -30.84 -8.11
N GLY A 160 -1.79 -30.09 -7.46
CA GLY A 160 -1.36 -28.98 -6.60
C GLY A 160 -1.14 -29.52 -5.18
N PRO A 161 -0.99 -28.66 -4.17
CA PRO A 161 -0.85 -27.20 -4.21
C PRO A 161 0.58 -26.73 -4.55
#